data_AF-A0A1E7QK71-F1
#
_entry.id   AF-A0A1E7QK71-F1
#
_cell.length_a   1.000
_cell.length_b   1.000
_cell.length_c   1.000
_cell.angle_alpha   90.00
_cell.angle_beta   90.00
_cell.angle_gamma   90.00
#
_symmetry.space_group_name_H-M   'P 1'
#
loop_
_entity.id
_entity.type
_entity.pdbx_description
1 polymer ?
#
loop_
_entity_poly.entity_id
_entity_poly.type
_entity_poly.pdbx_seq_one_letter_code
_entity_poly.pdbx_strand_id
1 'polypeptide(L)'
;MVAIFLISLITSFIFLPYFIKLMTIINVDGQPIRSFCLQDHFITKKGTPTMGGIIILASVLCSILFYVALNIKVLLLLFIITSFAVIGFLDDYYKLTVKSYHGLSGKVKILIQFFVAAVSVLILKSYSESNFTHVYLLNGFTIDLSYLYIPFAAFIIVGAANAVNLTDGLDSLAATQSITSFASLGLSAYLVQADVNIILSCIAFIGAILSFLWFNAHPAKIFMGDVGSLSIGAALGFISILIKREILLAMIGGIFVMETLSVIIQFIYFRYTKGKRIFLMSPIHHHFEKKGWSETTIVIRFWVIAVVLSVLAIAFFL
;
A
#
# COMPACT_ATOMS: atom_id res chain seq x y z
N MET A 1 3.71 22.35 -4.29
CA MET A 1 3.42 21.44 -3.14
C MET A 1 1.98 21.59 -2.64
N VAL A 2 1.54 22.77 -2.18
CA VAL A 2 0.15 22.94 -1.69
C VAL A 2 -0.91 22.69 -2.78
N ALA A 3 -0.70 23.19 -4.00
CA ALA A 3 -1.66 22.99 -5.09
C ALA A 3 -1.90 21.52 -5.44
N ILE A 4 -0.84 20.71 -5.57
CA ILE A 4 -0.97 19.28 -5.91
C ILE A 4 -1.66 18.48 -4.78
N PHE A 5 -1.41 18.84 -3.53
CA PHE A 5 -2.13 18.28 -2.38
C PHE A 5 -3.63 18.59 -2.46
N LEU A 6 -3.98 19.87 -2.68
CA LEU A 6 -5.37 20.29 -2.74
C LEU A 6 -6.10 19.67 -3.93
N ILE A 7 -5.46 19.54 -5.09
CA ILE A 7 -6.10 18.93 -6.27
C ILE A 7 -6.38 17.45 -6.03
N SER A 8 -5.41 16.69 -5.53
CA SER A 8 -5.63 15.27 -5.21
C SER A 8 -6.70 15.08 -4.14
N LEU A 9 -6.70 15.93 -3.10
CA LEU A 9 -7.70 15.89 -2.03
C LEU A 9 -9.10 16.26 -2.53
N ILE A 10 -9.23 17.40 -3.20
CA ILE A 10 -10.53 17.94 -3.66
C ILE A 10 -11.13 17.06 -4.73
N THR A 11 -10.35 16.61 -5.71
CA THR A 11 -10.85 15.69 -6.74
C THR A 11 -11.37 14.42 -6.10
N SER A 12 -10.60 13.80 -5.20
CA SER A 12 -11.03 12.58 -4.51
C SER A 12 -12.30 12.86 -3.70
N PHE A 13 -12.35 13.98 -2.98
CA PHE A 13 -13.46 14.32 -2.08
C PHE A 13 -14.77 14.57 -2.83
N ILE A 14 -14.68 15.21 -4.01
CA ILE A 14 -15.83 15.45 -4.87
C ILE A 14 -16.33 14.15 -5.49
N PHE A 15 -15.44 13.31 -6.02
CA PHE A 15 -15.86 12.12 -6.78
C PHE A 15 -16.24 10.91 -5.90
N LEU A 16 -15.68 10.77 -4.69
CA LEU A 16 -15.95 9.61 -3.83
C LEU A 16 -17.43 9.42 -3.48
N PRO A 17 -18.22 10.45 -3.10
CA PRO A 17 -19.64 10.30 -2.81
C PRO A 17 -20.46 9.77 -3.99
N TYR A 18 -20.15 10.21 -5.22
CA TYR A 18 -20.82 9.72 -6.42
C TYR A 18 -20.42 8.28 -6.70
N PHE A 19 -19.13 7.95 -6.54
CA PHE A 19 -18.61 6.61 -6.72
C PHE A 19 -19.20 5.63 -5.70
N ILE A 20 -19.33 6.02 -4.42
CA ILE A 20 -19.98 5.22 -3.38
C ILE A 20 -21.41 4.89 -3.80
N LYS A 21 -22.21 5.88 -4.21
CA LYS A 21 -23.58 5.66 -4.67
C LYS A 21 -23.65 4.70 -5.85
N LEU A 22 -22.79 4.89 -6.85
CA LEU A 22 -22.70 4.01 -8.02
C LEU A 22 -22.38 2.58 -7.61
N MET A 23 -21.37 2.39 -6.76
CA MET A 23 -20.93 1.07 -6.33
C MET A 23 -21.92 0.39 -5.38
N THR A 24 -22.68 1.13 -4.59
CA THR A 24 -23.78 0.56 -3.79
C THR A 24 -24.90 0.02 -4.69
N ILE A 25 -25.16 0.64 -5.85
CA ILE A 25 -26.15 0.14 -6.83
C ILE A 25 -25.63 -1.11 -7.54
N ILE A 26 -24.35 -1.11 -7.93
CA ILE A 26 -23.73 -2.23 -8.67
C ILE A 26 -23.48 -3.45 -7.74
N ASN A 27 -23.09 -3.20 -6.49
CA ASN A 27 -22.69 -4.22 -5.52
C ASN A 27 -23.64 -4.26 -4.31
N VAL A 28 -24.91 -4.56 -4.56
CA VAL A 28 -25.97 -4.59 -3.54
C VAL A 28 -25.63 -5.54 -2.37
N ASP A 29 -24.95 -6.65 -2.65
CA ASP A 29 -24.57 -7.65 -1.63
C ASP A 29 -23.28 -7.28 -0.85
N GLY A 30 -22.54 -6.25 -1.27
CA GLY A 30 -21.19 -5.95 -0.79
C GLY A 30 -20.15 -7.02 -1.18
N GLN A 31 -18.93 -6.95 -0.63
CA GLN A 31 -17.93 -8.00 -0.82
C GLN A 31 -18.30 -9.29 -0.06
N PRO A 32 -18.07 -10.48 -0.65
CA PRO A 32 -18.24 -11.75 0.07
C PRO A 32 -17.20 -11.89 1.19
N ILE A 33 -17.65 -11.75 2.45
CA ILE A 33 -16.81 -11.85 3.64
C ILE A 33 -16.48 -13.33 3.93
N ARG A 34 -15.23 -13.63 4.30
CA ARG A 34 -14.82 -15.00 4.69
C ARG A 34 -15.61 -15.46 5.92
N SER A 35 -16.12 -16.70 5.89
CA SER A 35 -16.87 -17.31 7.00
C SER A 35 -16.09 -17.45 8.30
N PHE A 36 -14.75 -17.37 8.25
CA PHE A 36 -13.87 -17.41 9.42
C PHE A 36 -13.50 -16.03 10.00
N CYS A 37 -14.02 -14.92 9.43
CA CYS A 37 -13.93 -13.61 10.08
C CYS A 37 -14.75 -13.59 11.37
N LEU A 38 -14.41 -12.66 12.28
CA LEU A 38 -15.17 -12.42 13.50
C LEU A 38 -16.65 -12.16 13.14
N GLN A 39 -17.57 -12.78 13.88
CA GLN A 39 -19.01 -12.71 13.59
C GLN A 39 -19.53 -11.25 13.55
N ASP A 40 -18.93 -10.37 14.35
CA ASP A 40 -19.28 -8.94 14.39
C ASP A 40 -18.99 -8.22 13.05
N HIS A 41 -17.88 -8.54 12.38
CA HIS A 41 -17.54 -7.97 11.06
C HIS A 41 -18.56 -8.36 9.99
N PHE A 42 -19.07 -9.58 10.07
CA PHE A 42 -20.06 -10.08 9.11
C PHE A 42 -21.39 -9.31 9.20
N ILE A 43 -21.71 -8.78 10.39
CA ILE A 43 -22.95 -8.04 10.64
C ILE A 43 -22.76 -6.55 10.34
N THR A 44 -21.65 -5.95 10.76
CA THR A 44 -21.43 -4.49 10.65
C THR A 44 -20.90 -4.05 9.29
N LYS A 45 -20.15 -4.90 8.57
CA LYS A 45 -19.49 -4.53 7.30
C LYS A 45 -20.26 -4.98 6.05
N LYS A 46 -21.38 -5.68 6.23
CA LYS A 46 -22.23 -6.15 5.12
C LYS A 46 -22.80 -4.98 4.33
N GLY A 47 -22.69 -5.02 3.00
CA GLY A 47 -23.25 -4.00 2.10
C GLY A 47 -22.35 -2.76 1.88
N THR A 48 -21.16 -2.71 2.47
CA THR A 48 -20.18 -1.66 2.15
C THR A 48 -19.51 -1.92 0.78
N PRO A 49 -19.51 -0.95 -0.15
CA PRO A 49 -18.89 -1.12 -1.45
C PRO A 49 -17.35 -1.15 -1.36
N THR A 50 -16.73 -1.82 -2.33
CA THR A 50 -15.26 -1.91 -2.47
C THR A 50 -14.75 -1.10 -3.68
N MET A 51 -13.45 -1.18 -3.95
CA MET A 51 -12.73 -0.54 -5.07
C MET A 51 -12.64 0.99 -4.97
N GLY A 52 -12.72 1.56 -3.75
CA GLY A 52 -12.47 2.99 -3.53
C GLY A 52 -11.07 3.44 -3.97
N GLY A 53 -10.12 2.51 -4.07
CA GLY A 53 -8.80 2.73 -4.66
C GLY A 53 -8.81 3.27 -6.09
N ILE A 54 -9.88 3.04 -6.88
CA ILE A 54 -10.01 3.62 -8.22
C ILE A 54 -10.01 5.15 -8.14
N ILE A 55 -10.74 5.73 -7.19
CA ILE A 55 -10.82 7.19 -7.03
C ILE A 55 -9.52 7.75 -6.45
N ILE A 56 -8.90 7.04 -5.49
CA ILE A 56 -7.58 7.42 -4.98
C ILE A 56 -6.60 7.57 -6.15
N LEU A 57 -6.53 6.56 -7.01
CA LEU A 57 -5.62 6.56 -8.16
C LEU A 57 -5.99 7.58 -9.22
N ALA A 58 -7.27 7.71 -9.57
CA ALA A 58 -7.72 8.71 -10.53
C ALA A 58 -7.32 10.13 -10.07
N SER A 59 -7.47 10.42 -8.78
CA SER A 59 -7.06 11.69 -8.17
C SER A 59 -5.54 11.90 -8.16
N VAL A 60 -4.76 10.86 -7.85
CA VAL A 60 -3.29 10.92 -7.91
C VAL A 60 -2.82 11.12 -9.36
N LEU A 61 -3.31 10.33 -10.30
CA LEU A 61 -2.97 10.41 -11.73
C LEU A 61 -3.29 11.79 -12.28
N CYS A 62 -4.50 12.29 -12.02
CA CYS A 62 -4.92 13.64 -12.41
C CYS A 62 -3.93 14.67 -11.86
N SER A 63 -3.64 14.63 -10.56
CA SER A 63 -2.75 15.60 -9.91
C SER A 63 -1.33 15.57 -10.47
N ILE A 64 -0.79 14.37 -10.74
CA ILE A 64 0.55 14.20 -11.32
C ILE A 64 0.58 14.74 -12.76
N LEU A 65 -0.39 14.38 -13.59
CA LEU A 65 -0.43 14.80 -15.00
C LEU A 65 -0.53 16.33 -15.17
N PHE A 66 -1.20 17.03 -14.24
CA PHE A 66 -1.33 18.48 -14.30
C PHE A 66 -0.15 19.27 -13.71
N TYR A 67 0.54 18.73 -12.69
CA TYR A 67 1.50 19.52 -11.88
C TYR A 67 2.93 18.97 -11.82
N VAL A 68 3.18 17.77 -12.33
CA VAL A 68 4.47 17.09 -12.22
C VAL A 68 5.07 16.94 -13.62
N ALA A 69 6.35 17.27 -13.76
CA ALA A 69 7.04 17.09 -15.03
C ALA A 69 7.21 15.60 -15.33
N LEU A 70 6.78 15.17 -16.53
CA LEU A 70 6.80 13.77 -16.95
C LEU A 70 8.20 13.36 -17.42
N ASN A 71 9.09 13.08 -16.47
CA ASN A 71 10.37 12.43 -16.75
C ASN A 71 10.26 10.89 -16.62
N ILE A 72 11.36 10.19 -16.92
CA ILE A 72 11.37 8.72 -16.91
C ILE A 72 11.02 8.13 -15.53
N LYS A 73 11.42 8.76 -14.43
CA LYS A 73 11.13 8.30 -13.06
C LYS A 73 9.63 8.40 -12.76
N VAL A 74 9.01 9.53 -13.11
CA VAL A 74 7.57 9.75 -12.95
C VAL A 74 6.77 8.84 -13.87
N LEU A 75 7.20 8.67 -15.12
CA LEU A 75 6.51 7.79 -16.07
C LEU A 75 6.53 6.33 -15.61
N LEU A 76 7.67 5.86 -15.08
CA LEU A 76 7.76 4.52 -14.49
C LEU A 76 6.92 4.39 -13.22
N LEU A 77 6.83 5.44 -12.39
CA LEU A 77 5.93 5.45 -11.23
C LEU A 77 4.47 5.33 -11.69
N LEU A 78 4.05 6.13 -12.68
CA LEU A 78 2.72 6.05 -13.29
C LEU A 78 2.44 4.65 -13.85
N PHE A 79 3.41 4.05 -14.55
CA PHE A 79 3.30 2.69 -15.07
C PHE A 79 3.14 1.64 -13.97
N ILE A 80 3.91 1.72 -12.88
CA ILE A 80 3.80 0.78 -11.75
C ILE A 80 2.44 0.91 -11.08
N ILE A 81 2.01 2.12 -10.74
CA ILE A 81 0.75 2.29 -9.99
C ILE A 81 -0.45 1.87 -10.82
N THR A 82 -0.45 2.17 -12.13
CA THR A 82 -1.52 1.74 -13.04
C THR A 82 -1.50 0.23 -13.26
N SER A 83 -0.33 -0.39 -13.44
CA SER A 83 -0.23 -1.84 -13.62
C SER A 83 -0.71 -2.60 -12.37
N PHE A 84 -0.27 -2.20 -11.18
CA PHE A 84 -0.72 -2.83 -9.92
C PHE A 84 -2.20 -2.57 -9.65
N ALA A 85 -2.72 -1.41 -10.04
CA ALA A 85 -4.15 -1.10 -9.97
C ALA A 85 -4.97 -1.99 -10.89
N VAL A 86 -4.51 -2.24 -12.13
CA VAL A 86 -5.18 -3.15 -13.06
C VAL A 86 -5.19 -4.57 -12.51
N ILE A 87 -4.07 -5.05 -11.95
CA ILE A 87 -4.02 -6.36 -11.29
C ILE A 87 -5.03 -6.44 -10.14
N GLY A 88 -5.10 -5.39 -9.30
CA GLY A 88 -6.07 -5.32 -8.20
C GLY A 88 -7.51 -5.22 -8.68
N PHE A 89 -7.76 -4.48 -9.76
CA PHE A 89 -9.08 -4.33 -10.37
C PHE A 89 -9.59 -5.65 -10.90
N LEU A 90 -8.75 -6.38 -11.65
CA LEU A 90 -9.10 -7.69 -12.16
C LEU A 90 -9.40 -8.67 -11.02
N ASP A 91 -8.67 -8.60 -9.92
CA ASP A 91 -8.91 -9.44 -8.75
C ASP A 91 -10.24 -9.12 -8.05
N ASP A 92 -10.50 -7.84 -7.78
CA ASP A 92 -11.75 -7.38 -7.16
C ASP A 92 -12.95 -7.63 -8.06
N TYR A 93 -12.83 -7.37 -9.36
CA TYR A 93 -13.88 -7.63 -10.34
C TYR A 93 -14.22 -9.13 -10.42
N TYR A 94 -13.21 -10.01 -10.39
CA TYR A 94 -13.44 -11.45 -10.38
C TYR A 94 -14.14 -11.91 -9.10
N LYS A 95 -13.74 -11.41 -7.92
CA LYS A 95 -14.42 -11.72 -6.63
C LYS A 95 -15.90 -11.32 -6.66
N LEU A 96 -16.22 -10.15 -7.23
CA LEU A 96 -17.59 -9.63 -7.32
C LEU A 96 -18.45 -10.41 -8.33
N THR A 97 -17.90 -10.72 -9.51
CA THR A 97 -18.64 -11.42 -10.58
C THR A 97 -18.91 -12.88 -10.24
N VAL A 98 -17.93 -13.58 -9.64
CA VAL A 98 -18.07 -15.01 -9.28
C VAL A 98 -18.78 -15.19 -7.94
N LYS A 99 -19.08 -14.10 -7.20
CA LYS A 99 -19.63 -14.11 -5.83
C LYS A 99 -18.89 -15.09 -4.90
N SER A 100 -17.59 -15.23 -5.10
CA SER A 100 -16.71 -16.10 -4.35
C SER A 100 -15.60 -15.28 -3.72
N TYR A 101 -15.16 -15.69 -2.54
CA TYR A 101 -13.98 -15.11 -1.89
C TYR A 101 -12.68 -15.45 -2.64
N HIS A 102 -12.72 -16.34 -3.63
CA HIS A 102 -11.58 -16.65 -4.49
C HIS A 102 -11.47 -15.62 -5.62
N GLY A 103 -10.42 -14.82 -5.54
CA GLY A 103 -9.97 -13.97 -6.64
C GLY A 103 -9.13 -14.73 -7.68
N LEU A 104 -8.33 -14.00 -8.43
CA LEU A 104 -7.24 -14.52 -9.26
C LEU A 104 -6.35 -15.47 -8.46
N SER A 105 -5.77 -16.46 -9.16
CA SER A 105 -4.77 -17.34 -8.56
C SER A 105 -3.61 -16.52 -8.01
N GLY A 106 -3.35 -16.64 -6.70
CA GLY A 106 -2.29 -15.89 -6.02
C GLY A 106 -0.91 -16.08 -6.66
N LYS A 107 -0.63 -17.25 -7.24
CA LYS A 107 0.61 -17.52 -7.99
C LYS A 107 0.73 -16.66 -9.25
N VAL A 108 -0.36 -16.55 -10.01
CA VAL A 108 -0.42 -15.74 -11.24
C VAL A 108 -0.29 -14.25 -10.89
N LYS A 109 -1.02 -13.81 -9.86
CA LYS A 109 -0.96 -12.43 -9.36
C LYS A 109 0.47 -12.03 -8.99
N ILE A 110 1.15 -12.83 -8.19
CA ILE A 110 2.55 -12.57 -7.78
C ILE A 110 3.49 -12.59 -9.00
N LEU A 111 3.32 -13.55 -9.92
CA LEU A 111 4.17 -13.64 -11.12
C LEU A 111 4.07 -12.37 -11.99
N ILE A 112 2.86 -11.88 -12.24
CA ILE A 112 2.64 -10.64 -13.01
C ILE A 112 3.22 -9.44 -12.27
N GLN A 113 3.03 -9.34 -10.94
CA GLN A 113 3.60 -8.27 -10.12
C GLN A 113 5.13 -8.24 -10.21
N PHE A 114 5.80 -9.40 -10.09
CA PHE A 114 7.25 -9.51 -10.24
C PHE A 114 7.73 -9.14 -11.64
N PHE A 115 6.99 -9.57 -12.68
CA PHE A 115 7.32 -9.22 -14.06
C PHE A 115 7.29 -7.70 -14.28
N VAL A 116 6.19 -7.04 -13.89
CA VAL A 116 6.03 -5.58 -14.00
C VAL A 116 7.11 -4.85 -13.22
N ALA A 117 7.38 -5.28 -11.97
CA ALA A 117 8.40 -4.67 -11.13
C ALA A 117 9.81 -4.83 -11.73
N ALA A 118 10.19 -6.03 -12.19
CA ALA A 118 11.50 -6.29 -12.77
C ALA A 118 11.73 -5.50 -14.06
N VAL A 119 10.75 -5.44 -14.96
CA VAL A 119 10.81 -4.64 -16.19
C VAL A 119 10.99 -3.15 -15.85
N SER A 120 10.24 -2.64 -14.87
CA SER A 120 10.33 -1.22 -14.48
C SER A 120 11.71 -0.87 -13.90
N VAL A 121 12.27 -1.75 -13.06
CA VAL A 121 13.62 -1.58 -12.49
C VAL A 121 14.70 -1.70 -13.57
N LEU A 122 14.53 -2.60 -14.54
CA LEU A 122 15.44 -2.75 -15.68
C LEU A 122 15.48 -1.47 -16.53
N ILE A 123 14.31 -0.91 -16.86
CA ILE A 123 14.24 0.36 -17.60
C ILE A 123 14.89 1.46 -16.77
N LEU A 124 14.56 1.57 -15.48
CA LEU A 124 15.14 2.59 -14.60
C LEU A 124 16.67 2.51 -14.55
N LYS A 125 17.25 1.29 -14.46
CA LYS A 125 18.69 1.06 -14.46
C LYS A 125 19.37 1.66 -15.70
N SER A 126 18.75 1.54 -16.87
CA SER A 126 19.31 2.06 -18.14
C SER A 126 19.39 3.59 -18.19
N TYR A 127 18.66 4.30 -17.34
CA TYR A 127 18.66 5.77 -17.23
C TYR A 127 19.26 6.27 -15.91
N SER A 128 19.93 5.39 -15.15
CA SER A 128 20.52 5.72 -13.86
C SER A 128 22.04 5.64 -13.90
N GLU A 129 22.70 6.27 -12.94
CA GLU A 129 24.16 6.25 -12.80
C GLU A 129 24.71 4.84 -12.48
N SER A 130 26.03 4.67 -12.60
CA SER A 130 26.73 3.40 -12.36
C SER A 130 26.43 2.80 -10.97
N ASN A 131 26.16 3.65 -9.98
CA ASN A 131 25.98 3.23 -8.59
C ASN A 131 24.52 2.82 -8.28
N PHE A 132 23.65 2.72 -9.28
CA PHE A 132 22.24 2.35 -9.09
C PHE A 132 22.04 1.01 -8.35
N THR A 133 22.97 0.07 -8.50
CA THR A 133 22.92 -1.26 -7.87
C THR A 133 23.37 -1.28 -6.40
N HIS A 134 23.82 -0.15 -5.88
CA HIS A 134 24.23 -0.02 -4.48
C HIS A 134 23.00 0.14 -3.59
N VAL A 135 22.93 -0.62 -2.51
CA VAL A 135 21.92 -0.51 -1.46
C VAL A 135 22.54 0.19 -0.27
N TYR A 136 21.86 1.21 0.25
CA TYR A 136 22.29 1.96 1.44
C TYR A 136 21.71 1.32 2.71
N LEU A 137 22.57 0.91 3.62
CA LEU A 137 22.21 0.42 4.95
C LEU A 137 21.94 1.58 5.91
N LEU A 138 21.28 1.30 7.04
CA LEU A 138 20.94 2.30 8.06
C LEU A 138 22.16 2.95 8.71
N ASN A 139 23.31 2.29 8.71
CA ASN A 139 24.57 2.78 9.26
C ASN A 139 25.44 3.53 8.23
N GLY A 140 24.89 3.85 7.06
CA GLY A 140 25.59 4.55 5.98
C GLY A 140 26.47 3.67 5.09
N PHE A 141 26.68 2.39 5.44
CA PHE A 141 27.41 1.47 4.58
C PHE A 141 26.63 1.16 3.30
N THR A 142 27.35 0.96 2.21
CA THR A 142 26.79 0.59 0.91
C THR A 142 27.22 -0.81 0.52
N ILE A 143 26.29 -1.56 -0.07
CA ILE A 143 26.55 -2.89 -0.64
C ILE A 143 26.14 -2.85 -2.10
N ASP A 144 27.08 -3.15 -3.00
CA ASP A 144 26.75 -3.34 -4.41
C ASP A 144 26.20 -4.75 -4.65
N LEU A 145 24.94 -4.83 -5.07
CA LEU A 145 24.29 -6.09 -5.41
C LEU A 145 24.48 -6.49 -6.87
N SER A 146 25.02 -5.61 -7.72
CA SER A 146 25.21 -5.84 -9.15
C SER A 146 23.95 -6.43 -9.82
N TYR A 147 24.01 -7.64 -10.38
CA TYR A 147 22.88 -8.32 -11.00
C TYR A 147 21.75 -8.71 -10.02
N LEU A 148 22.07 -8.94 -8.74
CA LEU A 148 21.08 -9.28 -7.71
C LEU A 148 20.21 -8.07 -7.30
N TYR A 149 20.59 -6.86 -7.72
CA TYR A 149 19.81 -5.67 -7.40
C TYR A 149 18.40 -5.70 -8.03
N ILE A 150 18.26 -6.22 -9.25
CA ILE A 150 16.95 -6.26 -9.94
C ILE A 150 15.94 -7.15 -9.19
N PRO A 151 16.24 -8.43 -8.86
CA PRO A 151 15.33 -9.24 -8.08
C PRO A 151 15.10 -8.69 -6.68
N PHE A 152 16.10 -8.06 -6.05
CA PHE A 152 15.95 -7.37 -4.77
C PHE A 152 14.94 -6.21 -4.85
N ALA A 153 15.11 -5.31 -5.80
CA ALA A 153 14.21 -4.17 -6.00
C ALA A 153 12.79 -4.62 -6.37
N ALA A 154 12.66 -5.64 -7.23
CA ALA A 154 11.36 -6.24 -7.53
C ALA A 154 10.70 -6.82 -6.26
N PHE A 155 11.47 -7.51 -5.41
CA PHE A 155 10.99 -8.00 -4.13
C PHE A 155 10.51 -6.88 -3.21
N ILE A 156 11.20 -5.74 -3.15
CA ILE A 156 10.76 -4.58 -2.35
C ILE A 156 9.41 -4.02 -2.87
N ILE A 157 9.25 -3.85 -4.18
CA ILE A 157 8.00 -3.35 -4.79
C ILE A 157 6.84 -4.30 -4.52
N VAL A 158 7.03 -5.59 -4.85
CA VAL A 158 5.99 -6.62 -4.70
C VAL A 158 5.68 -6.88 -3.22
N GLY A 159 6.72 -6.90 -2.38
CA GLY A 159 6.60 -7.05 -0.93
C GLY A 159 5.77 -5.92 -0.32
N ALA A 160 6.08 -4.67 -0.66
CA ALA A 160 5.32 -3.51 -0.19
C ALA A 160 3.85 -3.54 -0.67
N ALA A 161 3.61 -3.86 -1.95
CA ALA A 161 2.26 -4.00 -2.50
C ALA A 161 1.40 -5.02 -1.71
N ASN A 162 1.94 -6.21 -1.47
CA ASN A 162 1.22 -7.26 -0.74
C ASN A 162 1.13 -6.94 0.77
N ALA A 163 2.11 -6.24 1.34
CA ALA A 163 2.08 -5.85 2.75
C ALA A 163 0.96 -4.83 3.05
N VAL A 164 0.79 -3.83 2.18
CA VAL A 164 -0.34 -2.89 2.27
C VAL A 164 -1.67 -3.63 2.08
N ASN A 165 -1.76 -4.55 1.11
CA ASN A 165 -2.97 -5.37 0.90
C ASN A 165 -3.34 -6.24 2.10
N LEU A 166 -2.36 -6.86 2.77
CA LEU A 166 -2.60 -7.63 4.00
C LEU A 166 -3.04 -6.75 5.19
N THR A 167 -2.69 -5.47 5.16
CA THR A 167 -3.00 -4.52 6.24
C THR A 167 -4.37 -3.85 6.05
N ASP A 168 -4.96 -3.93 4.85
CA ASP A 168 -6.30 -3.42 4.52
C ASP A 168 -7.42 -4.34 5.04
N GLY A 169 -7.33 -4.74 6.32
CA GLY A 169 -8.30 -5.63 6.99
C GLY A 169 -9.22 -4.90 7.99
N LEU A 170 -8.86 -3.68 8.39
CA LEU A 170 -9.64 -2.83 9.29
C LEU A 170 -9.87 -1.45 8.68
N ASP A 171 -10.99 -0.83 9.04
CA ASP A 171 -11.35 0.52 8.64
C ASP A 171 -10.22 1.48 9.02
N SER A 172 -9.81 2.35 8.11
CA SER A 172 -8.73 3.34 8.29
C SER A 172 -7.31 2.80 8.51
N LEU A 173 -7.11 1.50 8.72
CA LEU A 173 -5.79 0.96 9.08
C LEU A 173 -4.79 1.22 7.94
N ALA A 174 -4.98 0.62 6.77
CA ALA A 174 -4.06 0.79 5.65
C ALA A 174 -3.92 2.27 5.21
N ALA A 175 -4.99 3.05 5.25
CA ALA A 175 -4.99 4.46 4.86
C ALA A 175 -4.11 5.32 5.79
N THR A 176 -4.28 5.20 7.11
CA THR A 176 -3.47 5.96 8.10
C THR A 176 -1.99 5.58 8.03
N GLN A 177 -1.68 4.28 7.90
CA GLN A 177 -0.31 3.80 7.70
C GLN A 177 0.33 4.35 6.42
N SER A 178 -0.44 4.39 5.33
CA SER A 178 0.03 4.87 4.02
C SER A 178 0.31 6.37 4.04
N ILE A 179 -0.55 7.18 4.66
CA ILE A 179 -0.34 8.63 4.82
C ILE A 179 0.98 8.90 5.54
N THR A 180 1.20 8.25 6.69
CA THR A 180 2.45 8.39 7.45
C THR A 180 3.66 7.93 6.63
N SER A 181 3.53 6.84 5.87
CA SER A 181 4.61 6.32 5.04
C SER A 181 4.99 7.26 3.89
N PHE A 182 4.01 7.79 3.14
CA PHE A 182 4.26 8.77 2.09
C PHE A 182 4.82 10.08 2.63
N ALA A 183 4.35 10.56 3.78
CA ALA A 183 4.90 11.75 4.42
C ALA A 183 6.38 11.55 4.76
N SER A 184 6.72 10.39 5.31
CA SER A 184 8.09 10.06 5.72
C SER A 184 9.02 9.85 4.52
N LEU A 185 8.56 9.15 3.48
CA LEU A 185 9.31 9.01 2.22
C LEU A 185 9.46 10.34 1.49
N GLY A 186 8.42 11.18 1.47
CA GLY A 186 8.48 12.51 0.89
C GLY A 186 9.50 13.41 1.60
N LEU A 187 9.54 13.35 2.94
CA LEU A 187 10.58 14.04 3.72
C LEU A 187 11.97 13.44 3.47
N SER A 188 12.09 12.11 3.42
CA SER A 188 13.37 11.45 3.08
C SER A 188 13.87 11.84 1.69
N ALA A 189 12.96 11.93 0.71
CA ALA A 189 13.24 12.38 -0.65
C ALA A 189 13.75 13.83 -0.66
N TYR A 190 13.16 14.72 0.15
CA TYR A 190 13.65 16.08 0.33
C TYR A 190 15.06 16.11 0.93
N LEU A 191 15.30 15.35 2.00
CA LEU A 191 16.58 15.34 2.70
C LEU A 191 17.75 14.81 1.84
N VAL A 192 17.50 13.81 0.97
CA VAL A 192 18.50 13.33 0.00
C VAL A 192 18.59 14.19 -1.26
N GLN A 193 17.85 15.30 -1.33
CA GLN A 193 17.77 16.16 -2.52
C GLN A 193 17.36 15.37 -3.78
N ALA A 194 16.43 14.43 -3.63
CA ALA A 194 15.86 13.71 -4.75
C ALA A 194 15.10 14.66 -5.68
N ASP A 195 14.76 14.14 -6.85
CA ASP A 195 13.90 14.81 -7.81
C ASP A 195 12.60 15.29 -7.16
N VAL A 196 12.33 16.59 -7.26
CA VAL A 196 11.14 17.25 -6.69
C VAL A 196 9.84 16.59 -7.15
N ASN A 197 9.83 15.99 -8.33
CA ASN A 197 8.66 15.30 -8.86
C ASN A 197 8.27 14.06 -8.02
N ILE A 198 9.23 13.41 -7.37
CA ILE A 198 8.99 12.29 -6.45
C ILE A 198 8.32 12.80 -5.17
N ILE A 199 8.78 13.94 -4.64
CA ILE A 199 8.20 14.60 -3.46
C ILE A 199 6.75 15.01 -3.76
N LEU A 200 6.53 15.64 -4.91
CA LEU A 200 5.18 16.03 -5.37
C LEU A 200 4.27 14.81 -5.52
N SER A 201 4.78 13.69 -6.04
CA SER A 201 4.02 12.44 -6.15
C SER A 201 3.61 11.89 -4.77
N CYS A 202 4.51 11.92 -3.77
CA CYS A 202 4.16 11.55 -2.38
C CYS A 202 3.03 12.43 -1.83
N ILE A 203 3.12 13.74 -2.06
CA ILE A 203 2.10 14.71 -1.62
C ILE A 203 0.74 14.45 -2.30
N ALA A 204 0.74 14.10 -3.58
CA ALA A 204 -0.48 13.72 -4.29
C ALA A 204 -1.15 12.48 -3.67
N PHE A 205 -0.37 11.47 -3.30
CA PHE A 205 -0.88 10.29 -2.58
C PHE A 205 -1.47 10.68 -1.22
N ILE A 206 -0.78 11.53 -0.44
CA ILE A 206 -1.29 11.98 0.86
C ILE A 206 -2.65 12.67 0.70
N GLY A 207 -2.79 13.60 -0.25
CA GLY A 207 -4.05 14.31 -0.48
C GLY A 207 -5.21 13.38 -0.86
N ALA A 208 -4.98 12.47 -1.81
CA ALA A 208 -6.00 11.50 -2.23
C ALA A 208 -6.39 10.53 -1.11
N ILE A 209 -5.41 9.99 -0.37
CA ILE A 209 -5.67 9.04 0.72
C ILE A 209 -6.35 9.74 1.91
N LEU A 210 -6.02 11.00 2.21
CA LEU A 210 -6.68 11.75 3.28
C LEU A 210 -8.17 11.98 2.97
N SER A 211 -8.49 12.27 1.72
CA SER A 211 -9.88 12.34 1.25
C SER A 211 -10.58 10.98 1.36
N PHE A 212 -9.95 9.89 0.92
CA PHE A 212 -10.49 8.55 1.08
C PHE A 212 -10.73 8.19 2.55
N LEU A 213 -9.80 8.53 3.44
CA LEU A 213 -9.88 8.29 4.88
C LEU A 213 -11.12 8.95 5.49
N TRP A 214 -11.57 10.10 5.00
CA TRP A 214 -12.82 10.73 5.46
C TRP A 214 -14.04 9.81 5.33
N PHE A 215 -14.09 9.00 4.28
CA PHE A 215 -15.20 8.08 4.00
C PHE A 215 -14.91 6.64 4.47
N ASN A 216 -13.64 6.29 4.68
CA ASN A 216 -13.19 5.00 5.19
C ASN A 216 -12.99 4.99 6.72
N ALA A 217 -13.07 6.14 7.38
CA ALA A 217 -13.13 6.28 8.83
C ALA A 217 -14.22 5.38 9.42
N HIS A 218 -13.89 4.61 10.47
CA HIS A 218 -14.85 3.70 11.10
C HIS A 218 -16.08 4.47 11.61
N PRO A 219 -17.31 4.05 11.27
CA PRO A 219 -17.65 2.92 10.38
C PRO A 219 -17.50 3.26 8.89
N ALA A 220 -16.77 2.43 8.14
CA ALA A 220 -16.42 2.70 6.75
C ALA A 220 -17.64 2.72 5.81
N LYS A 221 -17.67 3.68 4.89
CA LYS A 221 -18.65 3.78 3.79
C LYS A 221 -18.13 3.17 2.48
N ILE A 222 -16.84 2.91 2.41
CA ILE A 222 -16.17 2.32 1.24
C ILE A 222 -14.86 1.64 1.65
N PHE A 223 -14.58 0.49 1.06
CA PHE A 223 -13.29 -0.18 1.19
C PHE A 223 -12.33 0.16 0.05
N MET A 224 -11.04 0.13 0.38
CA MET A 224 -9.99 0.50 -0.56
C MET A 224 -9.91 -0.53 -1.70
N GLY A 225 -10.04 -1.81 -1.36
CA GLY A 225 -9.97 -2.92 -2.30
C GLY A 225 -8.53 -3.19 -2.73
N ASP A 226 -8.35 -4.24 -3.52
CA ASP A 226 -7.04 -4.63 -4.05
C ASP A 226 -6.51 -3.60 -5.04
N VAL A 227 -7.39 -2.87 -5.73
CA VAL A 227 -7.01 -1.74 -6.61
C VAL A 227 -6.14 -0.73 -5.85
N GLY A 228 -6.63 -0.25 -4.69
CA GLY A 228 -5.95 0.79 -3.93
C GLY A 228 -4.76 0.26 -3.15
N SER A 229 -4.93 -0.86 -2.45
CA SER A 229 -3.89 -1.38 -1.57
C SER A 229 -2.64 -1.85 -2.32
N LEU A 230 -2.79 -2.55 -3.46
CA LEU A 230 -1.65 -2.99 -4.26
C LEU A 230 -0.91 -1.82 -4.92
N SER A 231 -1.65 -0.85 -5.45
CA SER A 231 -1.05 0.31 -6.13
C SER A 231 -0.35 1.25 -5.15
N ILE A 232 -0.93 1.49 -3.97
CA ILE A 232 -0.31 2.26 -2.89
C ILE A 232 0.98 1.59 -2.42
N GLY A 233 0.95 0.29 -2.12
CA GLY A 233 2.15 -0.41 -1.68
C GLY A 233 3.23 -0.47 -2.77
N ALA A 234 2.85 -0.66 -4.03
CA ALA A 234 3.79 -0.61 -5.15
C ALA A 234 4.42 0.79 -5.33
N ALA A 235 3.64 1.86 -5.14
CA ALA A 235 4.14 3.23 -5.14
C ALA A 235 5.18 3.45 -4.01
N LEU A 236 4.86 3.05 -2.78
CA LEU A 236 5.78 3.15 -1.63
C LEU A 236 7.09 2.40 -1.91
N GLY A 237 6.99 1.16 -2.39
CA GLY A 237 8.13 0.33 -2.79
C GLY A 237 8.97 0.98 -3.87
N PHE A 238 8.35 1.46 -4.95
CA PHE A 238 9.07 2.06 -6.07
C PHE A 238 9.69 3.41 -5.70
N ILE A 239 8.98 4.26 -4.96
CA ILE A 239 9.52 5.54 -4.48
C ILE A 239 10.76 5.31 -3.62
N SER A 240 10.76 4.29 -2.74
CA SER A 240 11.94 3.95 -1.95
C SER A 240 13.17 3.60 -2.81
N ILE A 241 12.96 2.95 -3.96
CA ILE A 241 14.02 2.65 -4.94
C ILE A 241 14.47 3.93 -5.65
N LEU A 242 13.54 4.80 -6.05
CA LEU A 242 13.85 6.05 -6.73
C LEU A 242 14.73 6.99 -5.88
N ILE A 243 14.57 6.94 -4.55
CA ILE A 243 15.35 7.75 -3.60
C ILE A 243 16.50 6.98 -2.94
N LYS A 244 16.74 5.73 -3.35
CA LYS A 244 17.81 4.86 -2.81
C LYS A 244 17.71 4.65 -1.29
N ARG A 245 16.50 4.46 -0.77
CA ARG A 245 16.18 4.22 0.64
C ARG A 245 15.27 3.00 0.82
N GLU A 246 15.66 1.90 0.21
CA GLU A 246 14.93 0.64 0.17
C GLU A 246 14.82 0.00 1.56
N ILE A 247 15.91 0.03 2.35
CA ILE A 247 15.92 -0.52 3.71
C ILE A 247 15.15 0.37 4.68
N LEU A 248 15.22 1.69 4.49
CA LEU A 248 14.48 2.66 5.30
C LEU A 248 12.97 2.43 5.20
N LEU A 249 12.48 2.00 4.03
CA LEU A 249 11.07 1.67 3.82
C LEU A 249 10.58 0.60 4.80
N ALA A 250 11.41 -0.40 5.14
CA ALA A 250 11.00 -1.44 6.09
C ALA A 250 10.73 -0.87 7.48
N MET A 251 11.44 0.20 7.87
CA MET A 251 11.23 0.89 9.14
C MET A 251 10.04 1.85 9.07
N ILE A 252 9.97 2.69 8.02
CA ILE A 252 8.84 3.60 7.76
C ILE A 252 7.51 2.82 7.69
N GLY A 253 7.49 1.73 6.92
CA GLY A 253 6.36 0.83 6.76
C GLY A 253 6.31 -0.28 7.82
N GLY A 254 6.89 -0.09 9.01
CA GLY A 254 7.07 -1.16 9.99
C GLY A 254 5.77 -1.85 10.42
N ILE A 255 4.63 -1.15 10.41
CA ILE A 255 3.32 -1.79 10.63
C ILE A 255 2.96 -2.75 9.50
N PHE A 256 3.14 -2.34 8.23
CA PHE A 256 2.95 -3.24 7.07
C PHE A 256 3.87 -4.46 7.14
N VAL A 257 5.12 -4.26 7.57
CA VAL A 257 6.10 -5.34 7.76
C VAL A 257 5.65 -6.28 8.88
N MET A 258 5.23 -5.76 10.04
CA MET A 258 4.75 -6.57 11.16
C MET A 258 3.51 -7.39 10.79
N GLU A 259 2.55 -6.80 10.07
CA GLU A 259 1.36 -7.49 9.57
C GLU A 259 1.76 -8.65 8.65
N THR A 260 2.65 -8.39 7.69
CA THR A 260 3.14 -9.40 6.75
C THR A 260 3.90 -10.51 7.45
N LEU A 261 4.83 -10.16 8.35
CA LEU A 261 5.60 -11.14 9.13
C LEU A 261 4.69 -11.98 10.01
N SER A 262 3.64 -11.41 10.59
CA SER A 262 2.70 -12.19 11.40
C SER A 262 2.02 -13.29 10.59
N VAL A 263 1.67 -13.03 9.32
CA VAL A 263 1.09 -14.02 8.41
C VAL A 263 2.11 -15.09 8.04
N ILE A 264 3.35 -14.71 7.71
CA ILE A 264 4.43 -15.64 7.35
C ILE A 264 4.75 -16.56 8.54
N ILE A 265 4.97 -15.98 9.72
CA ILE A 265 5.28 -16.71 10.95
C ILE A 265 4.12 -17.66 11.31
N GLN A 266 2.88 -17.18 11.25
CA GLN A 266 1.71 -18.01 11.52
C GLN A 266 1.63 -19.20 10.55
N PHE A 267 1.83 -18.97 9.24
CA PHE A 267 1.77 -20.01 8.23
C PHE A 267 2.86 -21.08 8.44
N ILE A 268 4.11 -20.66 8.66
CA ILE A 268 5.24 -21.57 8.90
C ILE A 268 5.01 -22.36 10.18
N TYR A 269 4.62 -21.69 11.27
CA TYR A 269 4.39 -22.33 12.57
C TYR A 269 3.25 -23.35 12.52
N PHE A 270 2.13 -23.03 11.85
CA PHE A 270 1.00 -23.94 11.69
C PHE A 270 1.38 -25.19 10.91
N ARG A 271 2.19 -25.05 9.85
CA ARG A 271 2.72 -26.18 9.06
C ARG A 271 3.69 -27.03 9.88
N TYR A 272 4.65 -26.41 10.57
CA TYR A 272 5.66 -27.10 11.36
C TYR A 272 5.06 -27.87 12.53
N THR A 273 4.12 -27.26 13.26
CA THR A 273 3.47 -27.88 14.43
C THR A 273 2.27 -28.76 14.09
N LYS A 274 1.94 -28.91 12.80
CA LYS A 274 0.78 -29.67 12.29
C LYS A 274 -0.55 -29.24 12.91
N GLY A 275 -0.75 -27.94 13.11
CA GLY A 275 -2.05 -27.40 13.50
C GLY A 275 -2.06 -26.40 14.65
N LYS A 276 -0.94 -26.15 15.35
CA LYS A 276 -0.90 -25.14 16.41
C LYS A 276 -0.80 -23.74 15.81
N ARG A 277 -1.40 -22.77 16.47
CA ARG A 277 -1.40 -21.34 16.10
C ARG A 277 -0.58 -20.55 17.11
N ILE A 278 0.29 -19.66 16.64
CA ILE A 278 1.09 -18.79 17.53
C ILE A 278 0.32 -17.51 17.86
N PHE A 279 -0.30 -16.90 16.86
CA PHE A 279 -1.29 -15.84 17.03
C PHE A 279 -2.71 -16.44 16.98
N LEU A 280 -3.63 -15.88 17.78
CA LEU A 280 -5.05 -16.24 17.77
C LEU A 280 -5.67 -16.16 16.36
N MET A 281 -5.23 -15.20 15.56
CA MET A 281 -5.54 -15.00 14.14
C MET A 281 -4.43 -14.17 13.49
N SER A 282 -4.21 -14.35 12.20
CA SER A 282 -3.29 -13.52 11.39
C SER A 282 -4.07 -12.89 10.23
N PRO A 283 -3.81 -11.64 9.84
CA PRO A 283 -2.73 -10.75 10.31
C PRO A 283 -2.87 -10.25 11.76
N ILE A 284 -1.87 -9.55 12.30
CA ILE A 284 -1.72 -9.30 13.74
C ILE A 284 -2.81 -8.39 14.31
N HIS A 285 -3.43 -7.51 13.51
CA HIS A 285 -4.59 -6.74 13.98
C HIS A 285 -5.73 -7.66 14.44
N HIS A 286 -6.05 -8.74 13.71
CA HIS A 286 -7.08 -9.70 14.11
C HIS A 286 -6.72 -10.46 15.40
N HIS A 287 -5.43 -10.61 15.71
CA HIS A 287 -5.00 -11.16 17.00
C HIS A 287 -5.43 -10.25 18.15
N PHE A 288 -5.31 -8.93 18.00
CA PHE A 288 -5.73 -7.97 19.01
C PHE A 288 -7.25 -7.85 19.09
N GLU A 289 -7.97 -7.95 17.98
CA GLU A 289 -9.44 -8.02 18.00
C GLU A 289 -9.92 -9.23 18.80
N LYS A 290 -9.33 -10.41 18.59
CA LYS A 290 -9.64 -11.61 19.38
C LYS A 290 -9.27 -11.51 20.86
N LYS A 291 -8.41 -10.56 21.23
CA LYS A 291 -8.12 -10.21 22.64
C LYS A 291 -9.13 -9.21 23.23
N GLY A 292 -10.14 -8.80 22.45
CA GLY A 292 -11.20 -7.89 22.88
C GLY A 292 -10.90 -6.40 22.66
N TRP A 293 -9.88 -6.06 21.86
CA TRP A 293 -9.64 -4.65 21.53
C TRP A 293 -10.61 -4.19 20.45
N SER A 294 -11.12 -2.95 20.56
CA SER A 294 -11.94 -2.36 19.50
C SER A 294 -11.10 -2.03 18.26
N GLU A 295 -11.71 -2.09 17.07
CA GLU A 295 -11.05 -1.75 15.79
C GLU A 295 -10.39 -0.36 15.85
N THR A 296 -11.13 0.64 16.35
CA THR A 296 -10.64 2.02 16.49
C THR A 296 -9.40 2.11 17.40
N THR A 297 -9.38 1.35 18.50
CA THR A 297 -8.23 1.31 19.42
C THR A 297 -7.00 0.71 18.74
N ILE A 298 -7.18 -0.37 17.98
CA ILE A 298 -6.08 -1.01 17.24
C ILE A 298 -5.51 -0.04 16.20
N VAL A 299 -6.38 0.57 15.39
CA VAL A 299 -6.00 1.51 14.34
C VAL A 299 -5.21 2.70 14.90
N ILE A 300 -5.71 3.35 15.94
CA ILE A 300 -5.03 4.52 16.54
C ILE A 300 -3.68 4.11 17.13
N ARG A 301 -3.60 2.99 17.87
CA ARG A 301 -2.34 2.51 18.45
C ARG A 301 -1.32 2.15 17.38
N PHE A 302 -1.75 1.49 16.32
CA PHE A 302 -0.88 1.12 15.20
C PHE A 302 -0.39 2.38 14.47
N TRP A 303 -1.26 3.39 14.31
CA TRP A 303 -0.87 4.67 13.74
C TRP A 303 0.14 5.43 14.60
N VAL A 304 -0.02 5.45 15.93
CA VAL A 304 0.99 6.01 16.86
C VAL A 304 2.34 5.31 16.70
N ILE A 305 2.35 3.97 16.65
CA ILE A 305 3.58 3.20 16.42
C ILE A 305 4.21 3.56 15.08
N ALA A 306 3.40 3.70 14.02
CA ALA A 306 3.87 4.10 12.70
C ALA A 306 4.56 5.46 12.71
N VAL A 307 3.96 6.45 13.37
CA VAL A 307 4.55 7.79 13.51
C VAL A 307 5.88 7.72 14.25
N VAL A 308 5.97 6.96 15.34
CA VAL A 308 7.22 6.77 16.09
C VAL A 308 8.29 6.09 15.21
N LEU A 309 7.94 5.02 14.51
CA LEU A 309 8.85 4.31 13.61
C LEU A 309 9.34 5.21 12.46
N SER A 310 8.46 6.03 11.91
CA SER A 310 8.80 7.04 10.89
C SER A 310 9.79 8.09 11.41
N VAL A 311 9.56 8.63 12.61
CA VAL A 311 10.49 9.60 13.23
C VAL A 311 11.83 8.95 13.48
N LEU A 312 11.86 7.74 14.04
CA LEU A 312 13.09 6.99 14.27
C LEU A 312 13.82 6.68 12.96
N ALA A 313 13.10 6.28 11.90
CA ALA A 313 13.69 6.03 10.59
C ALA A 313 14.41 7.28 10.07
N ILE A 314 13.75 8.44 10.13
CA ILE A 314 14.35 9.71 9.69
C ILE A 314 15.52 10.11 10.59
N ALA A 315 15.45 9.85 11.90
CA ALA A 315 16.55 10.12 12.82
C ALA A 315 17.78 9.22 12.59
N PHE A 316 17.61 7.95 12.24
CA PHE A 316 18.71 7.07 11.83
C PHE A 316 19.28 7.43 10.46
N PHE A 317 18.51 8.15 9.66
CA PHE A 317 18.88 8.58 8.32
C PHE A 317 19.71 9.88 8.33
N LEU A 318 19.46 10.78 9.30
CA LEU A 318 20.21 12.04 9.51
C LEU A 318 21.59 11.77 10.10
#